data_AF-A0A351KSZ2-F1
#
_entry.id   AF-A0A351KSZ2-F1
#
_cell.length_a   1.000
_cell.length_b   1.000
_cell.length_c   1.000
_cell.angle_alpha   90.00
_cell.angle_beta   90.00
_cell.angle_gamma   90.00
#
_symmetry.space_group_name_H-M   'P 1'
#
loop_
_entity.id
_entity.type
_entity.pdbx_description
1 polymer ?
#
loop_
_entity_poly.entity_id
_entity_poly.type
_entity_poly.pdbx_seq_one_letter_code
_entity_poly.pdbx_strand_id
1 'polypeptide(L)'
;METGVDATRIRQGFALYRSAALSVFSEPGDFRAALTHREAFARIVAERASAAKGYHAKIQLEDLSLDDWFENHGKSPEPILKALEKSPFIDQACPFGSRLIKAMDFGGPMFGVFDEADLKAASAWIASPESASDKTVPASPKLRQAQRLSDPHPVAPRIRGNRDLFHHLVSAENAAELPGEGLALIHRILRRTRQLQHLRVSPKPFDYSPGRLDQFLEERHAAALRTPHRRSFSVDLTREDWRWTLTQLSPAVLVDGAWLSGVASTPGSPQPWHLELMKIHEDELGNGDPARNHPRIYRRLMASLDVHLPKIGDPAFVKDARIHSSAFDFPSYMVAMGWHYAQFEPECLGLNLAIELSGLGSGYQRVIASLRKAGIDPLIAELHLSIDNLASGHARRARDAIVLFLENIARTEGPDGQKKAWERIHQGYLSYAVGLGRIGILIMARYLLSGKIKIHK
;
A
#
# COMPACT_ATOMS: atom_id res chain seq x y z
N MET A 1 -2.50 -32.20 18.14
CA MET A 1 -2.88 -31.14 17.18
C MET A 1 -1.60 -30.63 16.58
N GLU A 2 -1.17 -31.23 15.46
CA GLU A 2 0.00 -30.77 14.72
C GLU A 2 -0.32 -29.38 14.16
N THR A 3 0.39 -28.38 14.66
CA THR A 3 0.53 -27.11 13.96
C THR A 3 1.06 -27.46 12.58
N GLY A 4 0.33 -27.12 11.50
CA GLY A 4 0.70 -27.36 10.10
C GLY A 4 1.94 -26.58 9.65
N VAL A 5 2.93 -26.51 10.52
CA VAL A 5 4.19 -25.84 10.37
C VAL A 5 5.17 -26.93 10.01
N ASP A 6 5.61 -26.94 8.75
CA ASP A 6 6.56 -27.92 8.26
C ASP A 6 7.89 -27.72 9.00
N ALA A 7 8.15 -28.60 9.98
CA ALA A 7 9.35 -28.57 10.79
C ALA A 7 10.63 -28.71 9.94
N THR A 8 10.52 -29.30 8.75
CA THR A 8 11.62 -29.39 7.79
C THR A 8 11.88 -28.03 7.16
N ARG A 9 10.83 -27.30 6.77
CA ARG A 9 10.95 -25.91 6.30
C ARG A 9 11.46 -24.97 7.39
N ILE A 10 11.03 -25.11 8.65
CA ILE A 10 11.63 -24.35 9.77
C ILE A 10 13.12 -24.67 9.89
N ARG A 11 13.50 -25.95 9.87
CA ARG A 11 14.91 -26.34 9.98
C ARG A 11 15.73 -25.86 8.80
N GLN A 12 15.17 -25.87 7.59
CA GLN A 12 15.81 -25.34 6.38
C GLN A 12 15.90 -23.81 6.41
N GLY A 13 14.86 -23.11 6.87
CA GLY A 13 14.87 -21.66 7.08
C GLY A 13 15.85 -21.25 8.19
N PHE A 14 15.96 -22.03 9.26
CA PHE A 14 16.96 -21.84 10.31
C PHE A 14 18.36 -22.19 9.81
N ALA A 15 18.52 -23.20 8.95
CA ALA A 15 19.79 -23.53 8.31
C ALA A 15 20.21 -22.48 7.27
N LEU A 16 19.24 -21.88 6.56
CA LEU A 16 19.43 -20.78 5.63
C LEU A 16 19.74 -19.49 6.38
N TYR A 17 19.04 -19.18 7.47
CA TYR A 17 19.39 -18.10 8.38
C TYR A 17 20.77 -18.36 8.96
N ARG A 18 21.10 -19.58 9.39
CA ARG A 18 22.40 -19.90 9.94
C ARG A 18 23.49 -19.84 8.88
N SER A 19 23.25 -20.24 7.64
CA SER A 19 24.24 -20.13 6.55
C SER A 19 24.39 -18.70 6.06
N ALA A 20 23.29 -17.93 5.99
CA ALA A 20 23.29 -16.51 5.67
C ALA A 20 23.90 -15.67 6.80
N ALA A 21 23.52 -15.90 8.06
CA ALA A 21 24.09 -15.28 9.24
C ALA A 21 25.56 -15.68 9.40
N LEU A 22 25.92 -16.95 9.20
CA LEU A 22 27.33 -17.35 9.18
C LEU A 22 28.06 -16.68 8.03
N SER A 23 27.48 -16.51 6.84
CA SER A 23 28.10 -15.71 5.76
C SER A 23 28.25 -14.22 6.11
N VAL A 24 27.31 -13.66 6.89
CA VAL A 24 27.38 -12.30 7.45
C VAL A 24 28.43 -12.19 8.57
N PHE A 25 28.73 -13.28 9.28
CA PHE A 25 29.73 -13.35 10.35
C PHE A 25 31.07 -13.98 9.93
N SER A 26 31.22 -14.43 8.68
CA SER A 26 32.44 -15.08 8.15
C SER A 26 33.09 -14.34 6.99
N GLU A 27 32.39 -13.40 6.37
CA GLU A 27 33.08 -12.29 5.73
C GLU A 27 33.72 -11.48 6.87
N PRO A 28 35.03 -11.19 6.85
CA PRO A 28 35.53 -10.09 7.66
C PRO A 28 34.79 -8.86 7.14
N GLY A 29 33.69 -8.52 7.83
CA GLY A 29 33.02 -7.26 7.61
C GLY A 29 34.10 -6.21 7.63
N ASP A 30 34.08 -5.34 6.62
CA ASP A 30 34.95 -4.18 6.59
C ASP A 30 34.54 -3.34 7.81
N PHE A 31 35.19 -3.61 8.94
CA PHE A 31 35.02 -2.89 10.20
C PHE A 31 35.57 -1.50 9.93
N ARG A 32 34.74 -0.65 9.32
CA ARG A 32 35.02 0.76 9.31
C ARG A 32 35.02 1.21 10.76
N ALA A 33 36.05 1.96 11.13
CA ALA A 33 36.14 2.59 12.44
C ALA A 33 34.81 3.27 12.76
N ALA A 34 34.38 3.16 14.03
CA ALA A 34 33.20 3.87 14.49
C ALA A 34 33.39 5.36 14.17
N LEU A 35 32.56 5.88 13.27
CA LEU A 35 32.58 7.30 12.94
C LEU A 35 32.29 8.07 14.23
N THR A 36 33.02 9.15 14.43
CA THR A 36 32.65 10.16 15.43
C THR A 36 31.28 10.77 15.07
N HIS A 37 30.57 11.34 16.04
CA HIS A 37 29.33 12.07 15.75
C HIS A 37 29.53 13.17 14.71
N ARG A 38 30.70 13.83 14.72
CA ARG A 38 31.14 14.80 13.70
C ARG A 38 31.16 14.18 12.30
N GLU A 39 31.84 13.05 12.13
CA GLU A 39 31.92 12.38 10.82
C GLU A 39 30.56 11.86 10.35
N ALA A 40 29.72 11.39 11.27
CA ALA A 40 28.36 10.95 10.94
C ALA A 40 27.50 12.11 10.41
N PHE A 41 27.53 13.28 11.06
CA PHE A 41 26.78 14.45 10.61
C PHE A 41 27.39 15.11 9.36
N ALA A 42 28.73 15.11 9.24
CA ALA A 42 29.41 15.57 8.02
C ALA A 42 28.93 14.80 6.79
N ARG A 43 28.73 13.48 6.89
CA ARG A 43 28.18 12.69 5.79
C ARG A 43 26.78 13.15 5.39
N ILE A 44 25.90 13.39 6.37
CA ILE A 44 24.54 13.89 6.12
C ILE A 44 24.58 15.24 5.39
N VAL A 45 25.44 16.17 5.85
CA VAL A 45 25.60 17.47 5.18
C VAL A 45 26.10 17.28 3.73
N ALA A 46 27.03 16.37 3.48
CA ALA A 46 27.55 16.11 2.14
C ALA A 46 26.47 15.56 1.18
N GLU A 47 25.62 14.64 1.68
CA GLU A 47 24.54 14.04 0.91
C GLU A 47 23.44 15.06 0.54
N ARG A 48 23.23 16.07 1.40
CA ARG A 48 22.15 17.06 1.24
C ARG A 48 22.62 18.40 0.62
N ALA A 49 23.92 18.70 0.64
CA ALA A 49 24.45 19.99 0.17
C ALA A 49 24.05 20.32 -1.28
N SER A 50 24.02 19.33 -2.17
CA SER A 50 23.64 19.54 -3.57
C SER A 50 22.16 19.92 -3.73
N ALA A 51 21.28 19.38 -2.90
CA ALA A 51 19.85 19.69 -2.88
C ALA A 51 19.52 20.97 -2.11
N ALA A 52 20.40 21.37 -1.17
CA ALA A 52 20.24 22.57 -0.35
C ALA A 52 20.65 23.88 -1.06
N LYS A 53 21.32 23.78 -2.21
CA LYS A 53 21.80 24.93 -2.99
C LYS A 53 20.65 25.80 -3.51
N GLY A 54 20.76 27.11 -3.30
CA GLY A 54 19.84 28.13 -3.81
C GLY A 54 18.71 28.49 -2.83
N TYR A 55 18.70 27.89 -1.64
CA TYR A 55 17.70 28.14 -0.61
C TYR A 55 18.24 29.00 0.55
N HIS A 56 19.56 29.20 0.64
CA HIS A 56 20.20 29.79 1.81
C HIS A 56 21.02 31.07 1.53
N ALA A 57 20.83 31.72 0.39
CA ALA A 57 21.54 32.95 0.01
C ALA A 57 21.46 34.10 1.05
N LYS A 58 20.43 34.11 1.91
CA LYS A 58 20.24 35.12 2.97
C LYS A 58 20.84 34.72 4.32
N ILE A 59 21.30 33.48 4.46
CA ILE A 59 21.89 32.97 5.70
C ILE A 59 23.41 33.11 5.58
N GLN A 60 23.98 33.93 6.45
CA GLN A 60 25.42 34.18 6.48
C GLN A 60 26.09 33.27 7.50
N LEU A 61 27.21 32.67 7.10
CA LEU A 61 28.09 31.89 7.94
C LEU A 61 29.50 32.44 7.74
N GLU A 62 30.05 33.09 8.76
CA GLU A 62 31.23 33.96 8.62
C GLU A 62 30.99 35.04 7.54
N ASP A 63 31.89 35.20 6.57
CA ASP A 63 31.83 36.24 5.53
C ASP A 63 31.15 35.77 4.22
N LEU A 64 30.62 34.54 4.19
CA LEU A 64 30.02 33.94 3.00
C LEU A 64 28.57 33.50 3.25
N SER A 65 27.77 33.49 2.19
CA SER A 65 26.44 32.89 2.27
C SER A 65 26.54 31.37 2.42
N LEU A 66 25.57 30.76 3.08
CA LEU A 66 25.55 29.31 3.26
C LEU A 66 25.44 28.55 1.92
N ASP A 67 24.85 29.17 0.88
CA ASP A 67 24.86 28.63 -0.48
C ASP A 67 26.28 28.61 -1.09
N ASP A 68 27.10 29.63 -0.84
CA ASP A 68 28.51 29.65 -1.28
C ASP A 68 29.35 28.62 -0.52
N TRP A 69 29.04 28.40 0.76
CA TRP A 69 29.65 27.31 1.54
C TRP A 69 29.31 25.93 0.96
N PHE A 70 28.06 25.68 0.56
CA PHE A 70 27.69 24.43 -0.09
C PHE A 70 28.35 24.25 -1.45
N GLU A 71 28.51 25.32 -2.22
CA GLU A 71 29.21 25.27 -3.52
C GLU A 71 30.69 24.90 -3.36
N ASN A 72 31.37 25.53 -2.40
CA ASN A 72 32.81 25.38 -2.23
C ASN A 72 33.20 24.14 -1.39
N HIS A 73 32.33 23.72 -0.47
CA HIS A 73 32.64 22.70 0.54
C HIS A 73 31.61 21.56 0.63
N GLY A 74 30.57 21.53 -0.20
CA GLY A 74 29.51 20.52 -0.11
C GLY A 74 29.98 19.07 -0.27
N LYS A 75 31.07 18.82 -1.01
CA LYS A 75 31.66 17.47 -1.14
C LYS A 75 32.57 17.09 0.03
N SER A 76 32.97 18.04 0.87
CA SER A 76 33.84 17.84 2.02
C SER A 76 33.46 18.83 3.12
N PRO A 77 32.36 18.58 3.86
CA PRO A 77 31.68 19.60 4.64
C PRO A 77 32.31 19.90 6.01
N GLU A 78 33.48 19.33 6.32
CA GLU A 78 34.19 19.61 7.57
C GLU A 78 34.40 21.12 7.83
N PRO A 79 34.75 21.95 6.83
CA PRO A 79 34.80 23.41 7.01
C PRO A 79 33.45 24.01 7.38
N ILE A 80 32.34 23.49 6.81
CA ILE A 80 30.98 23.94 7.12
C ILE A 80 30.64 23.62 8.57
N LEU A 81 30.96 22.42 9.05
CA LEU A 81 30.71 22.01 10.44
C LEU A 81 31.50 22.87 11.43
N LYS A 82 32.78 23.13 11.16
CA LYS A 82 33.62 24.01 12.01
C LYS A 82 33.11 25.44 12.06
N ALA A 83 32.62 25.96 10.94
CA ALA A 83 32.04 27.29 10.89
C ALA A 83 30.68 27.33 11.63
N LEU A 84 29.85 26.28 11.50
CA LEU A 84 28.59 26.14 12.24
C LEU A 84 28.81 26.06 13.75
N GLU A 85 29.81 25.31 14.21
CA GLU A 85 30.15 25.20 15.64
C GLU A 85 30.47 26.54 16.30
N LYS A 86 31.00 27.50 15.55
CA LYS A 86 31.31 28.86 16.01
C LYS A 86 30.17 29.85 15.78
N SER A 87 29.11 29.42 15.10
CA SER A 87 28.01 30.27 14.67
C SER A 87 26.92 30.37 15.74
N PRO A 88 26.06 31.40 15.69
CA PRO A 88 24.87 31.49 16.54
C PRO A 88 23.80 30.43 16.21
N PHE A 89 24.01 29.57 15.21
CA PHE A 89 23.09 28.50 14.86
C PHE A 89 23.19 27.29 15.79
N ILE A 90 24.32 27.14 16.49
CA ILE A 90 24.62 26.02 17.38
C ILE A 90 24.69 26.52 18.82
N ASP A 91 23.96 25.87 19.70
CA ASP A 91 24.01 26.05 21.14
C ASP A 91 24.56 24.77 21.77
N GLN A 92 25.84 24.80 22.16
CA GLN A 92 26.51 23.65 22.77
C GLN A 92 26.02 23.37 24.20
N ALA A 93 25.50 24.38 24.91
CA ALA A 93 24.97 24.20 26.26
C ALA A 93 23.57 23.55 26.23
N CYS A 94 22.81 23.79 25.16
CA CYS A 94 21.51 23.19 24.93
C CYS A 94 21.37 22.74 23.46
N PRO A 95 21.81 21.51 23.12
CA PRO A 95 21.78 21.01 21.74
C PRO A 95 20.40 21.13 21.08
N PHE A 96 19.33 20.73 21.78
CA PHE A 96 17.93 20.88 21.31
C PHE A 96 17.47 22.35 21.20
N GLY A 97 18.15 23.27 21.88
CA GLY A 97 17.92 24.71 21.81
C GLY A 97 18.52 25.37 20.56
N SER A 98 19.46 24.70 19.88
CA SER A 98 20.16 25.19 18.70
C SER A 98 19.20 25.60 17.58
N ARG A 99 19.45 26.74 16.94
CA ARG A 99 18.63 27.20 15.82
C ARG A 99 18.64 26.22 14.65
N LEU A 100 19.76 25.51 14.45
CA LEU A 100 19.85 24.45 13.45
C LEU A 100 18.86 23.31 13.76
N ILE A 101 18.84 22.81 15.00
CA ILE A 101 17.90 21.75 15.41
C ILE A 101 16.45 22.23 15.28
N LYS A 102 16.14 23.43 15.76
CA LYS A 102 14.81 24.04 15.63
C LYS A 102 14.40 24.27 14.18
N ALA A 103 15.36 24.51 13.28
CA ALA A 103 15.06 24.68 11.87
C ALA A 103 14.66 23.35 11.22
N MET A 104 15.24 22.23 11.67
CA MET A 104 14.93 20.87 11.18
C MET A 104 13.70 20.25 11.86
N ASP A 105 13.37 20.70 13.06
CA ASP A 105 12.24 20.20 13.87
C ASP A 105 10.88 20.72 13.38
N PHE A 106 9.79 20.14 13.92
CA PHE A 106 8.42 20.47 13.57
C PHE A 106 8.12 21.97 13.69
N GLY A 107 7.73 22.59 12.57
CA GLY A 107 7.44 24.04 12.47
C GLY A 107 8.65 24.89 12.05
N GLY A 108 9.83 24.29 11.85
CA GLY A 108 11.01 24.96 11.30
C GLY A 108 11.03 25.00 9.76
N PRO A 109 11.80 25.93 9.16
CA PRO A 109 11.89 26.09 7.70
C PRO A 109 12.53 24.90 6.95
N MET A 110 13.20 23.99 7.65
CA MET A 110 13.82 22.77 7.10
C MET A 110 13.06 21.50 7.53
N PHE A 111 11.85 21.64 8.10
CA PHE A 111 11.03 20.52 8.50
C PHE A 111 10.68 19.61 7.31
N GLY A 112 10.88 18.31 7.48
CA GLY A 112 10.66 17.29 6.44
C GLY A 112 11.83 17.10 5.45
N VAL A 113 12.90 17.89 5.57
CA VAL A 113 14.16 17.68 4.80
C VAL A 113 15.06 16.62 5.46
N PHE A 114 15.01 16.55 6.79
CA PHE A 114 15.78 15.64 7.64
C PHE A 114 14.83 14.71 8.39
N ASP A 115 15.18 13.43 8.52
CA ASP A 115 14.39 12.46 9.28
C ASP A 115 14.79 12.43 10.78
N GLU A 116 14.08 11.64 11.58
CA GLU A 116 14.33 11.55 13.03
C GLU A 116 15.75 11.07 13.36
N ALA A 117 16.35 10.24 12.48
CA ALA A 117 17.72 9.77 12.66
C ALA A 117 18.74 10.88 12.36
N ASP A 118 18.50 11.69 11.33
CA ASP A 118 19.31 12.85 10.99
C ASP A 118 19.28 13.91 12.10
N LEU A 119 18.10 14.22 12.65
CA LEU A 119 17.95 15.13 13.80
C LEU A 119 18.73 14.63 15.02
N LYS A 120 18.69 13.32 15.28
CA LYS A 120 19.43 12.70 16.37
C LYS A 120 20.94 12.76 16.14
N ALA A 121 21.41 12.55 14.90
CA ALA A 121 22.82 12.67 14.54
C ALA A 121 23.34 14.11 14.69
N ALA A 122 22.55 15.09 14.24
CA ALA A 122 22.86 16.51 14.42
C ALA A 122 22.94 16.89 15.90
N SER A 123 21.97 16.42 16.71
CA SER A 123 21.94 16.69 18.15
C SER A 123 23.13 16.04 18.88
N ALA A 124 23.52 14.82 18.49
CA ALA A 124 24.68 14.12 19.03
C ALA A 124 26.01 14.78 18.63
N TRP A 125 26.12 15.29 17.40
CA TRP A 125 27.27 16.07 16.95
C TRP A 125 27.43 17.36 17.77
N ILE A 126 26.34 18.08 18.02
CA ILE A 126 26.37 19.32 18.83
C ILE A 126 26.76 19.02 20.27
N ALA A 127 26.26 17.92 20.84
CA ALA A 127 26.49 17.56 22.23
C ALA A 127 27.90 17.00 22.49
N SER A 128 28.41 16.15 21.60
CA SER A 128 29.66 15.42 21.80
C SER A 128 30.30 15.01 20.46
N PRO A 129 30.91 15.96 19.72
CA PRO A 129 31.33 15.77 18.33
C PRO A 129 32.36 14.64 18.15
N GLU A 130 33.31 14.51 19.08
CA GLU A 130 34.40 13.54 19.03
C GLU A 130 34.05 12.18 19.66
N SER A 131 32.85 12.04 20.21
CA SER A 131 32.40 10.74 20.74
C SER A 131 32.13 9.78 19.59
N ALA A 132 32.54 8.53 19.78
CA ALA A 132 32.20 7.46 18.85
C ALA A 132 30.68 7.33 18.78
N SER A 133 30.13 7.33 17.56
CA SER A 133 28.73 7.00 17.32
C SER A 133 28.42 5.62 17.89
N ASP A 134 27.44 5.54 18.79
CA ASP A 134 26.93 4.29 19.39
C ASP A 134 26.29 3.33 18.35
N LYS A 135 26.28 3.72 17.07
CA LYS A 135 25.85 2.88 15.98
C LYS A 135 26.97 2.70 14.97
N THR A 136 27.53 1.49 14.99
CA THR A 136 27.91 0.78 13.77
C THR A 136 26.71 0.80 12.82
N VAL A 137 26.77 1.61 11.78
CA VAL A 137 25.88 1.41 10.63
C VAL A 137 26.36 0.13 9.96
N PRO A 138 25.60 -0.97 9.93
CA PRO A 138 25.94 -2.05 9.03
C PRO A 138 25.93 -1.41 7.63
N ALA A 139 27.02 -1.50 6.89
CA ALA A 139 26.91 -1.34 5.44
C ALA A 139 25.78 -2.27 5.01
N SER A 140 24.76 -1.76 4.33
CA SER A 140 23.70 -2.60 3.77
C SER A 140 24.39 -3.76 3.08
N PRO A 141 24.16 -5.01 3.51
CA PRO A 141 24.84 -6.12 2.89
C PRO A 141 24.49 -6.05 1.41
N LYS A 142 25.50 -6.05 0.55
CA LYS A 142 25.27 -6.48 -0.82
C LYS A 142 24.82 -7.92 -0.66
N LEU A 143 23.52 -8.15 -0.67
CA LEU A 143 22.96 -9.48 -0.81
C LEU A 143 23.57 -10.02 -2.10
N ARG A 144 24.63 -10.82 -1.96
CA ARG A 144 25.03 -11.75 -3.00
C ARG A 144 23.76 -12.50 -3.32
N GLN A 145 23.38 -12.42 -4.59
CA GLN A 145 22.22 -13.05 -5.20
C GLN A 145 21.90 -14.32 -4.41
N ALA A 146 20.80 -14.29 -3.65
CA ALA A 146 20.39 -15.42 -2.84
C ALA A 146 20.48 -16.65 -3.73
N GLN A 147 21.33 -17.62 -3.36
CA GLN A 147 21.33 -18.89 -4.05
C GLN A 147 19.88 -19.34 -4.05
N ARG A 148 19.29 -19.45 -5.25
CA ARG A 148 18.00 -20.11 -5.41
C ARG A 148 18.21 -21.49 -4.82
N LEU A 149 17.64 -21.75 -3.66
CA LEU A 149 17.33 -23.10 -3.27
C LEU A 149 16.39 -23.58 -4.38
N SER A 150 16.97 -24.30 -5.33
CA SER A 150 16.22 -25.00 -6.36
C SER A 150 15.51 -26.14 -5.65
N ASP A 151 14.38 -25.82 -5.03
CA ASP A 151 13.39 -26.85 -4.75
C ASP A 151 12.95 -27.43 -6.10
N PRO A 152 12.77 -28.76 -6.19
CA PRO A 152 12.09 -29.33 -7.34
C PRO A 152 10.76 -28.60 -7.51
N HIS A 153 10.57 -28.00 -8.68
CA HIS A 153 9.32 -27.33 -9.02
C HIS A 153 8.16 -28.32 -8.76
N PRO A 154 7.26 -28.03 -7.80
CA PRO A 154 6.03 -28.79 -7.74
C PRO A 154 5.36 -28.67 -9.10
N VAL A 155 4.87 -29.77 -9.65
CA VAL A 155 4.06 -29.73 -10.86
C VAL A 155 2.91 -28.76 -10.59
N ALA A 156 2.84 -27.67 -11.36
CA ALA A 156 1.82 -26.65 -11.19
C ALA A 156 0.44 -27.34 -11.10
N PRO A 157 -0.30 -27.15 -10.00
CA PRO A 157 -1.53 -27.88 -9.78
C PRO A 157 -2.53 -27.52 -10.88
N ARG A 158 -3.21 -28.54 -11.42
CA ARG A 158 -4.20 -28.33 -12.48
C ARG A 158 -5.42 -27.63 -11.89
N ILE A 159 -5.54 -26.33 -12.10
CA ILE A 159 -6.60 -25.51 -11.55
C ILE A 159 -7.96 -25.81 -12.20
N ARG A 160 -8.96 -26.08 -11.36
CA ARG A 160 -10.34 -26.38 -11.77
C ARG A 160 -11.30 -25.26 -11.36
N GLY A 161 -11.38 -24.23 -12.21
CA GLY A 161 -12.31 -23.12 -12.03
C GLY A 161 -11.92 -22.18 -10.89
N ASN A 162 -12.81 -21.22 -10.60
CA ASN A 162 -12.45 -20.03 -9.83
C ASN A 162 -12.27 -20.29 -8.33
N ARG A 163 -12.99 -21.29 -7.78
CA ARG A 163 -12.83 -21.74 -6.38
C ARG A 163 -11.44 -22.30 -6.13
N ASP A 164 -11.01 -23.18 -7.03
CA ASP A 164 -9.72 -23.84 -6.94
C ASP A 164 -8.58 -22.85 -7.15
N LEU A 165 -8.75 -21.92 -8.10
CA LEU A 165 -7.81 -20.81 -8.29
C LEU A 165 -7.65 -19.97 -7.02
N PHE A 166 -8.76 -19.56 -6.40
CA PHE A 166 -8.72 -18.80 -5.16
C PHE A 166 -7.95 -19.53 -4.07
N HIS A 167 -8.25 -20.82 -3.85
CA HIS A 167 -7.57 -21.62 -2.82
C HIS A 167 -6.05 -21.65 -3.03
N HIS A 168 -5.60 -21.92 -4.25
CA HIS A 168 -4.16 -21.96 -4.54
C HIS A 168 -3.50 -20.59 -4.39
N LEU A 169 -4.16 -19.51 -4.79
CA LEU A 169 -3.62 -18.15 -4.66
C LEU A 169 -3.47 -17.71 -3.20
N VAL A 170 -4.45 -18.02 -2.34
CA VAL A 170 -4.39 -17.63 -0.91
C VAL A 170 -3.54 -18.57 -0.05
N SER A 171 -3.28 -19.79 -0.54
CA SER A 171 -2.48 -20.78 0.18
C SER A 171 -1.02 -20.84 -0.29
N ALA A 172 -0.70 -20.17 -1.39
CA ALA A 172 0.68 -20.06 -1.85
C ALA A 172 1.53 -19.35 -0.80
N GLU A 173 2.69 -19.93 -0.48
CA GLU A 173 3.65 -19.31 0.46
C GLU A 173 4.72 -18.51 -0.28
N ASN A 174 4.91 -18.79 -1.58
CA ASN A 174 5.91 -18.14 -2.41
C ASN A 174 5.50 -18.13 -3.89
N ALA A 175 6.23 -17.35 -4.68
CA ALA A 175 5.94 -17.16 -6.10
C ALA A 175 6.07 -18.44 -6.96
N ALA A 176 6.82 -19.46 -6.52
CA ALA A 176 6.98 -20.70 -7.28
C ALA A 176 5.76 -21.65 -7.15
N GLU A 177 4.95 -21.47 -6.11
CA GLU A 177 3.71 -22.23 -5.88
C GLU A 177 2.50 -21.61 -6.61
N LEU A 178 2.67 -20.43 -7.22
CA LEU A 178 1.57 -19.72 -7.86
C LEU A 178 1.10 -20.42 -9.14
N PRO A 179 -0.22 -20.64 -9.29
CA PRO A 179 -0.76 -21.14 -10.53
C PRO A 179 -0.67 -20.09 -11.64
N GLY A 180 -0.28 -20.51 -12.85
CA GLY A 180 -0.22 -19.63 -14.02
C GLY A 180 -1.58 -19.00 -14.39
N GLU A 181 -2.67 -19.65 -13.97
CA GLU A 181 -4.04 -19.17 -14.11
C GLU A 181 -4.30 -17.85 -13.36
N GLY A 182 -3.54 -17.54 -12.30
CA GLY A 182 -3.60 -16.25 -11.60
C GLY A 182 -3.18 -15.10 -12.50
N LEU A 183 -2.02 -15.22 -13.14
CA LEU A 183 -1.53 -14.24 -14.12
C LEU A 183 -2.47 -14.16 -15.33
N ALA A 184 -2.97 -15.31 -15.80
CA ALA A 184 -3.95 -15.34 -16.89
C ALA A 184 -5.27 -14.64 -16.53
N LEU A 185 -5.70 -14.68 -15.26
CA LEU A 185 -6.87 -13.97 -14.77
C LEU A 185 -6.68 -12.45 -14.84
N ILE A 186 -5.53 -11.94 -14.38
CA ILE A 186 -5.18 -10.51 -14.47
C ILE A 186 -5.27 -10.05 -15.93
N HIS A 187 -4.57 -10.74 -16.84
CA HIS A 187 -4.59 -10.40 -18.26
C HIS A 187 -5.99 -10.45 -18.86
N ARG A 188 -6.82 -11.42 -18.47
CA ARG A 188 -8.20 -11.56 -18.97
C ARG A 188 -9.06 -10.36 -18.55
N ILE A 189 -9.01 -9.97 -17.28
CA ILE A 189 -9.77 -8.82 -16.76
C ILE A 189 -9.28 -7.53 -17.42
N LEU A 190 -7.97 -7.31 -17.48
CA LEU A 190 -7.38 -6.12 -18.10
C LEU A 190 -7.69 -6.06 -19.61
N ARG A 191 -7.64 -7.18 -20.34
CA ARG A 191 -8.02 -7.25 -21.76
C ARG A 191 -9.50 -6.91 -21.94
N ARG A 192 -10.39 -7.48 -21.12
CA ARG A 192 -11.82 -7.19 -21.18
C ARG A 192 -12.12 -5.72 -20.88
N THR A 193 -11.41 -5.14 -19.91
CA THR A 193 -11.48 -3.71 -19.58
C THR A 193 -11.13 -2.85 -20.78
N ARG A 194 -10.01 -3.14 -21.46
CA ARG A 194 -9.64 -2.46 -22.72
C ARG A 194 -10.69 -2.61 -23.81
N GLN A 195 -11.24 -3.81 -24.00
CA GLN A 195 -12.30 -4.04 -24.98
C GLN A 195 -13.54 -3.17 -24.71
N LEU A 196 -13.96 -3.05 -23.45
CA LEU A 196 -15.08 -2.18 -23.06
C LEU A 196 -14.79 -0.69 -23.29
N GLN A 197 -13.55 -0.24 -23.08
CA GLN A 197 -13.13 1.12 -23.43
C GLN A 197 -13.14 1.36 -24.95
N HIS A 198 -12.63 0.40 -25.75
CA HIS A 198 -12.65 0.50 -27.21
C HIS A 198 -14.08 0.57 -27.76
N LEU A 199 -15.00 -0.18 -27.16
CA LEU A 199 -16.44 -0.15 -27.48
C LEU A 199 -17.17 1.05 -26.89
N ARG A 200 -16.47 1.99 -26.22
CA ARG A 200 -17.03 3.18 -25.56
C ARG A 200 -18.09 2.87 -24.50
N VAL A 201 -18.07 1.66 -23.93
CA VAL A 201 -18.89 1.26 -22.78
C VAL A 201 -18.30 1.83 -21.48
N SER A 202 -16.97 1.95 -21.43
CA SER A 202 -16.23 2.58 -20.32
C SER A 202 -15.52 3.84 -20.81
N PRO A 203 -15.31 4.85 -19.93
CA PRO A 203 -14.70 6.11 -20.32
C PRO A 203 -13.25 5.90 -20.78
N LYS A 204 -12.79 6.81 -21.66
CA LYS A 204 -11.38 6.94 -22.00
C LYS A 204 -10.62 7.63 -20.86
N PRO A 205 -9.31 7.37 -20.69
CA PRO A 205 -8.49 8.18 -19.81
C PRO A 205 -8.55 9.65 -20.24
N PHE A 206 -8.65 10.54 -19.27
CA PHE A 206 -8.48 11.98 -19.49
C PHE A 206 -6.99 12.34 -19.55
N ASP A 207 -6.64 13.52 -20.07
CA ASP A 207 -5.26 14.00 -20.04
C ASP A 207 -4.84 14.30 -18.60
N TYR A 208 -3.83 13.58 -18.12
CA TYR A 208 -3.42 13.64 -16.72
C TYR A 208 -2.76 14.97 -16.37
N SER A 209 -3.21 15.52 -15.25
CA SER A 209 -2.45 16.45 -14.41
C SER A 209 -2.91 16.22 -12.96
N PRO A 210 -2.09 16.58 -11.95
CA PRO A 210 -2.51 16.47 -10.55
C PRO A 210 -3.85 17.17 -10.28
N GLY A 211 -4.03 18.39 -10.80
CA GLY A 211 -5.28 19.14 -10.66
C GLY A 211 -6.47 18.49 -11.38
N ARG A 212 -6.27 17.85 -12.54
CA ARG A 212 -7.36 17.12 -13.22
C ARG A 212 -7.75 15.85 -12.47
N LEU A 213 -6.78 15.16 -11.86
CA LEU A 213 -7.05 14.03 -10.97
C LEU A 213 -7.86 14.47 -9.75
N ASP A 214 -7.49 15.58 -9.10
CA ASP A 214 -8.25 16.13 -7.96
C ASP A 214 -9.71 16.43 -8.35
N GLN A 215 -9.90 17.12 -9.47
CA GLN A 215 -11.23 17.39 -10.02
C GLN A 215 -12.01 16.09 -10.30
N PHE A 216 -11.35 15.05 -10.82
CA PHE A 216 -11.98 13.76 -11.05
C PHE A 216 -12.46 13.11 -9.74
N LEU A 217 -11.68 13.18 -8.66
CA LEU A 217 -12.05 12.65 -7.36
C LEU A 217 -13.24 13.40 -6.75
N GLU A 218 -13.23 14.73 -6.84
CA GLU A 218 -14.34 15.56 -6.42
C GLU A 218 -15.63 15.24 -7.20
N GLU A 219 -15.53 15.07 -8.52
CA GLU A 219 -16.66 14.64 -9.36
C GLU A 219 -17.21 13.28 -8.91
N ARG A 220 -16.33 12.30 -8.62
CA ARG A 220 -16.74 10.97 -8.15
C ARG A 220 -17.41 11.04 -6.79
N HIS A 221 -16.83 11.77 -5.84
CA HIS A 221 -17.39 11.92 -4.50
C HIS A 221 -18.73 12.67 -4.52
N ALA A 222 -18.82 13.76 -5.30
CA ALA A 222 -20.08 14.47 -5.50
C ALA A 222 -21.15 13.55 -6.13
N ALA A 223 -20.77 12.74 -7.13
CA ALA A 223 -21.68 11.75 -7.71
C ALA A 223 -22.13 10.68 -6.71
N ALA A 224 -21.24 10.24 -5.80
CA ALA A 224 -21.57 9.27 -4.76
C ALA A 224 -22.51 9.84 -3.68
N LEU A 225 -22.45 11.15 -3.42
CA LEU A 225 -23.33 11.87 -2.48
C LEU A 225 -24.70 12.22 -3.09
N ARG A 226 -24.84 12.24 -4.42
CA ARG A 226 -26.15 12.53 -5.05
C ARG A 226 -27.18 11.51 -4.59
N THR A 227 -28.25 12.01 -3.98
CA THR A 227 -29.44 11.20 -3.69
C THR A 227 -30.04 10.80 -5.03
N PRO A 228 -30.20 9.50 -5.31
CA PRO A 228 -30.73 9.09 -6.60
C PRO A 228 -32.16 9.61 -6.78
N HIS A 229 -32.43 10.15 -7.97
CA HIS A 229 -33.68 10.81 -8.32
C HIS A 229 -34.85 9.82 -8.28
N ARG A 230 -35.66 9.79 -7.19
CA ARG A 230 -37.00 9.16 -6.98
C ARG A 230 -37.35 7.81 -7.65
N ARG A 231 -36.39 7.12 -8.26
CA ARG A 231 -36.48 5.90 -9.10
C ARG A 231 -35.33 4.93 -8.78
N SER A 232 -34.85 4.93 -7.54
CA SER A 232 -33.77 4.06 -7.11
C SER A 232 -34.22 3.08 -6.05
N PHE A 233 -33.78 1.83 -6.28
CA PHE A 233 -33.87 0.66 -5.44
C PHE A 233 -33.88 0.97 -3.93
N SER A 234 -35.05 0.92 -3.29
CA SER A 234 -35.12 0.77 -1.84
C SER A 234 -34.86 -0.70 -1.51
N VAL A 235 -33.63 -1.05 -1.18
CA VAL A 235 -33.31 -2.43 -0.80
C VAL A 235 -33.40 -2.55 0.72
N ASP A 236 -34.64 -2.55 1.22
CA ASP A 236 -34.94 -3.01 2.58
C ASP A 236 -34.76 -4.53 2.62
N LEU A 237 -33.50 -4.96 2.71
CA LEU A 237 -33.15 -6.37 2.84
C LEU A 237 -33.50 -6.85 4.24
N THR A 238 -34.09 -8.04 4.31
CA THR A 238 -34.31 -8.72 5.58
C THR A 238 -32.97 -9.19 6.17
N ARG A 239 -32.97 -9.59 7.44
CA ARG A 239 -31.79 -10.19 8.08
C ARG A 239 -31.28 -11.42 7.31
N GLU A 240 -32.18 -12.25 6.78
CA GLU A 240 -31.81 -13.43 5.99
C GLU A 240 -31.20 -13.06 4.64
N ASP A 241 -31.73 -12.02 3.99
CA ASP A 241 -31.16 -11.50 2.76
C ASP A 241 -29.73 -10.99 2.96
N TRP A 242 -29.52 -10.21 4.03
CA TRP A 242 -28.18 -9.75 4.39
C TRP A 242 -27.26 -10.91 4.76
N ARG A 243 -27.73 -11.90 5.52
CA ARG A 243 -26.97 -13.13 5.83
C ARG A 243 -26.49 -13.80 4.54
N TRP A 244 -27.37 -13.94 3.55
CA TRP A 244 -27.00 -14.52 2.25
C TRP A 244 -25.99 -13.65 1.50
N THR A 245 -26.25 -12.33 1.37
CA THR A 245 -25.37 -11.41 0.63
C THR A 245 -23.99 -11.34 1.26
N LEU A 246 -23.91 -11.18 2.58
CA LEU A 246 -22.64 -11.18 3.30
C LEU A 246 -21.93 -12.52 3.08
N THR A 247 -22.61 -13.67 3.16
CA THR A 247 -21.98 -14.97 2.85
C THR A 247 -21.36 -15.01 1.45
N GLN A 248 -21.97 -14.37 0.44
CA GLN A 248 -21.38 -14.28 -0.89
C GLN A 248 -20.18 -13.33 -0.97
N LEU A 249 -20.17 -12.25 -0.18
CA LEU A 249 -19.07 -11.29 -0.14
C LEU A 249 -17.87 -11.77 0.68
N SER A 250 -18.04 -12.84 1.47
CA SER A 250 -17.01 -13.34 2.38
C SER A 250 -15.65 -13.60 1.72
N PRO A 251 -15.54 -14.21 0.52
CA PRO A 251 -14.25 -14.38 -0.13
C PRO A 251 -13.50 -13.07 -0.42
N ALA A 252 -14.22 -11.97 -0.69
CA ALA A 252 -13.64 -10.65 -0.93
C ALA A 252 -13.23 -9.95 0.37
N VAL A 253 -14.16 -9.84 1.34
CA VAL A 253 -13.89 -9.12 2.60
C VAL A 253 -12.84 -9.84 3.45
N LEU A 254 -12.71 -11.16 3.34
CA LEU A 254 -11.68 -11.91 4.08
C LEU A 254 -10.27 -11.79 3.49
N VAL A 255 -10.12 -11.22 2.28
CA VAL A 255 -8.83 -10.92 1.66
C VAL A 255 -8.66 -9.41 1.43
N ASP A 256 -9.31 -8.60 2.28
CA ASP A 256 -9.17 -7.15 2.21
C ASP A 256 -7.70 -6.73 2.35
N GLY A 257 -7.31 -5.70 1.61
CA GLY A 257 -5.93 -5.25 1.45
C GLY A 257 -5.02 -6.18 0.63
N ALA A 258 -5.44 -7.39 0.21
CA ALA A 258 -4.54 -8.37 -0.42
C ALA A 258 -3.96 -7.91 -1.78
N TRP A 259 -4.56 -6.94 -2.47
CA TRP A 259 -3.99 -6.39 -3.71
C TRP A 259 -2.70 -5.58 -3.46
N LEU A 260 -2.46 -5.15 -2.22
CA LEU A 260 -1.27 -4.42 -1.79
C LEU A 260 -0.23 -5.30 -1.09
N SER A 261 -0.50 -6.60 -0.91
CA SER A 261 0.40 -7.48 -0.14
C SER A 261 1.80 -7.60 -0.75
N GLY A 262 1.93 -7.38 -2.07
CA GLY A 262 3.21 -7.41 -2.78
C GLY A 262 4.00 -6.10 -2.75
N VAL A 263 3.44 -4.98 -2.26
CA VAL A 263 4.10 -3.67 -2.28
C VAL A 263 5.45 -3.74 -1.55
N ALA A 264 5.49 -4.37 -0.37
CA ALA A 264 6.71 -4.54 0.43
C ALA A 264 7.72 -5.52 -0.17
N SER A 265 7.31 -6.35 -1.12
CA SER A 265 8.17 -7.31 -1.81
C SER A 265 8.70 -6.78 -3.15
N THR A 266 8.42 -5.51 -3.48
CA THR A 266 8.93 -4.86 -4.69
C THR A 266 10.46 -4.77 -4.61
N PRO A 267 11.21 -5.18 -5.65
CA PRO A 267 12.66 -5.11 -5.65
C PRO A 267 13.19 -3.68 -5.45
N GLY A 268 14.22 -3.55 -4.62
CA GLY A 268 14.88 -2.27 -4.35
C GLY A 268 14.35 -1.55 -3.10
N SER A 269 14.76 -0.30 -2.92
CA SER A 269 14.31 0.51 -1.77
C SER A 269 12.86 0.94 -1.96
N PRO A 270 12.01 0.87 -0.92
CA PRO A 270 10.66 1.42 -0.95
C PRO A 270 10.67 2.87 -1.42
N GLN A 271 9.75 3.20 -2.32
CA GLN A 271 9.57 4.54 -2.87
C GLN A 271 8.45 5.27 -2.11
N PRO A 272 8.36 6.60 -2.17
CA PRO A 272 7.33 7.35 -1.42
C PRO A 272 5.89 6.86 -1.66
N TRP A 273 5.52 6.52 -2.90
CA TRP A 273 4.19 5.96 -3.19
C TRP A 273 3.99 4.55 -2.63
N HIS A 274 5.05 3.74 -2.47
CA HIS A 274 4.95 2.46 -1.78
C HIS A 274 4.58 2.67 -0.31
N LEU A 275 5.11 3.70 0.35
CA LEU A 275 4.80 3.99 1.75
C LEU A 275 3.33 4.36 1.95
N GLU A 276 2.75 5.13 1.02
CA GLU A 276 1.30 5.42 1.03
C GLU A 276 0.46 4.15 0.91
N LEU A 277 0.82 3.25 -0.02
CA LEU A 277 0.12 1.98 -0.20
C LEU A 277 0.32 1.01 0.97
N MET A 278 1.53 0.94 1.53
CA MET A 278 1.81 0.15 2.74
C MET A 278 0.95 0.63 3.90
N LYS A 279 0.75 1.96 4.03
CA LYS A 279 -0.06 2.50 5.11
C LYS A 279 -1.54 2.10 4.97
N ILE A 280 -2.08 2.13 3.76
CA ILE A 280 -3.42 1.60 3.46
C ILE A 280 -3.48 0.11 3.84
N HIS A 281 -2.52 -0.69 3.37
CA HIS A 281 -2.47 -2.13 3.65
C HIS A 281 -2.39 -2.45 5.16
N GLU A 282 -1.59 -1.69 5.92
CA GLU A 282 -1.49 -1.84 7.37
C GLU A 282 -2.82 -1.56 8.07
N ASP A 283 -3.52 -0.51 7.65
CA ASP A 283 -4.82 -0.13 8.22
C ASP A 283 -5.87 -1.23 7.96
N GLU A 284 -5.92 -1.81 6.75
CA GLU A 284 -6.75 -2.96 6.41
C GLU A 284 -6.49 -4.17 7.33
N LEU A 285 -5.22 -4.38 7.68
CA LEU A 285 -4.80 -5.44 8.59
C LEU A 285 -4.99 -5.08 10.08
N GLY A 286 -5.44 -3.86 10.39
CA GLY A 286 -5.70 -3.38 11.75
C GLY A 286 -4.50 -2.76 12.46
N ASN A 287 -3.41 -2.47 11.72
CA ASN A 287 -2.20 -1.81 12.21
C ASN A 287 -1.64 -2.42 13.51
N GLY A 288 -1.58 -3.76 13.57
CA GLY A 288 -1.11 -4.50 14.73
C GLY A 288 -2.13 -4.68 15.87
N ASP A 289 -3.31 -4.07 15.79
CA ASP A 289 -4.43 -4.29 16.72
C ASP A 289 -5.43 -5.28 16.10
N PRO A 290 -5.50 -6.54 16.60
CA PRO A 290 -6.43 -7.51 16.05
C PRO A 290 -7.90 -7.12 16.25
N ALA A 291 -8.25 -6.16 17.11
CA ALA A 291 -9.62 -5.66 17.23
C ALA A 291 -10.03 -4.76 16.05
N ARG A 292 -9.05 -4.20 15.33
CA ARG A 292 -9.23 -3.32 14.16
C ARG A 292 -9.08 -4.05 12.82
N ASN A 293 -8.55 -5.28 12.83
CA ASN A 293 -8.36 -6.08 11.62
C ASN A 293 -9.70 -6.35 10.89
N HIS A 294 -9.82 -5.88 9.64
CA HIS A 294 -11.06 -5.95 8.86
C HIS A 294 -11.59 -7.39 8.70
N PRO A 295 -10.77 -8.39 8.26
CA PRO A 295 -11.21 -9.78 8.19
C PRO A 295 -11.71 -10.34 9.53
N ARG A 296 -11.13 -9.94 10.67
CA ARG A 296 -11.57 -10.40 11.99
C ARG A 296 -12.88 -9.77 12.42
N ILE A 297 -13.06 -8.46 12.19
CA ILE A 297 -14.32 -7.76 12.42
C ILE A 297 -15.42 -8.43 11.61
N TYR A 298 -15.15 -8.69 10.34
CA TYR A 298 -16.07 -9.38 9.46
C TYR A 298 -16.41 -10.81 9.94
N ARG A 299 -15.42 -11.58 10.41
CA ARG A 299 -15.69 -12.91 11.00
C ARG A 299 -16.61 -12.85 12.22
N ARG A 300 -16.45 -11.84 13.09
CA ARG A 300 -17.35 -11.63 14.24
C ARG A 300 -18.77 -11.30 13.78
N LEU A 301 -18.91 -10.44 12.76
CA LEU A 301 -20.18 -10.16 12.12
C LEU A 301 -20.84 -11.45 11.59
N MET A 302 -20.10 -12.28 10.84
CA MET A 302 -20.63 -13.53 10.30
C MET A 302 -21.06 -14.52 11.41
N ALA A 303 -20.29 -14.61 12.50
CA ALA A 303 -20.66 -15.41 13.66
C ALA A 303 -21.96 -14.91 14.34
N SER A 304 -22.18 -13.58 14.42
CA SER A 304 -23.43 -13.01 14.93
C SER A 304 -24.67 -13.31 14.07
N LEU A 305 -24.44 -13.76 12.83
CA LEU A 305 -25.46 -14.23 11.89
C LEU A 305 -25.56 -15.76 11.84
N ASP A 306 -24.91 -16.46 12.77
CA ASP A 306 -24.80 -17.92 12.81
C ASP A 306 -24.21 -18.49 11.49
N VAL A 307 -23.21 -17.80 10.94
CA VAL A 307 -22.45 -18.25 9.77
C VAL A 307 -20.99 -18.45 10.16
N HIS A 308 -20.63 -19.70 10.37
CA HIS A 308 -19.26 -20.12 10.65
C HIS A 308 -18.63 -20.63 9.36
N LEU A 309 -17.71 -19.84 8.79
CA LEU A 309 -16.94 -20.19 7.60
C LEU A 309 -15.55 -20.74 7.98
N PRO A 310 -15.01 -21.72 7.24
CA PRO A 310 -13.63 -22.18 7.43
C PRO A 310 -12.60 -21.04 7.22
N LYS A 311 -11.33 -21.33 7.54
CA LYS A 311 -10.22 -20.41 7.22
C LYS A 311 -10.03 -20.36 5.70
N ILE A 312 -9.62 -19.21 5.15
CA ILE A 312 -9.53 -19.03 3.69
C ILE A 312 -8.50 -19.96 3.01
N GLY A 313 -7.44 -20.34 3.74
CA GLY A 313 -6.46 -21.32 3.28
C GLY A 313 -6.88 -22.79 3.48
N ASP A 314 -8.03 -23.05 4.11
CA ASP A 314 -8.55 -24.41 4.26
C ASP A 314 -9.32 -24.82 2.99
N PRO A 315 -9.04 -25.99 2.38
CA PRO A 315 -9.83 -26.51 1.26
C PRO A 315 -11.34 -26.55 1.53
N ALA A 316 -11.78 -26.66 2.79
CA ALA A 316 -13.18 -26.61 3.17
C ALA A 316 -13.85 -25.27 2.85
N PHE A 317 -13.12 -24.15 2.86
CA PHE A 317 -13.68 -22.82 2.57
C PHE A 317 -14.20 -22.75 1.14
N VAL A 318 -13.38 -23.18 0.18
CA VAL A 318 -13.75 -23.15 -1.23
C VAL A 318 -14.75 -24.25 -1.61
N LYS A 319 -14.91 -25.28 -0.77
CA LYS A 319 -15.95 -26.32 -0.92
C LYS A 319 -17.28 -25.94 -0.27
N ASP A 320 -17.36 -24.82 0.45
CA ASP A 320 -18.60 -24.39 1.09
C ASP A 320 -19.67 -24.10 0.02
N ALA A 321 -20.76 -24.87 0.08
CA ALA A 321 -21.86 -24.82 -0.87
C ALA A 321 -22.71 -23.54 -0.72
N ARG A 322 -22.60 -22.83 0.40
CA ARG A 322 -23.35 -21.58 0.65
C ARG A 322 -22.82 -20.41 -0.18
N ILE A 323 -21.54 -20.44 -0.53
CA ILE A 323 -20.89 -19.39 -1.35
C ILE A 323 -21.03 -19.79 -2.83
N HIS A 324 -21.40 -18.89 -3.72
CA HIS A 324 -21.51 -19.16 -5.15
C HIS A 324 -20.15 -19.07 -5.84
N SER A 325 -19.91 -19.84 -6.90
CA SER A 325 -18.59 -19.89 -7.56
C SER A 325 -18.12 -18.54 -8.13
N SER A 326 -19.04 -17.65 -8.52
CA SER A 326 -18.68 -16.30 -9.00
C SER A 326 -18.21 -15.34 -7.91
N ALA A 327 -18.44 -15.67 -6.63
CA ALA A 327 -17.93 -14.88 -5.50
C ALA A 327 -16.39 -14.93 -5.40
N PHE A 328 -15.76 -15.92 -6.03
CA PHE A 328 -14.31 -16.12 -5.99
C PHE A 328 -13.56 -15.36 -7.10
N ASP A 329 -14.27 -14.77 -8.07
CA ASP A 329 -13.65 -14.18 -9.27
C ASP A 329 -12.84 -12.92 -8.94
N PHE A 330 -13.48 -11.95 -8.28
CA PHE A 330 -12.84 -10.71 -7.86
C PHE A 330 -11.76 -10.89 -6.79
N PRO A 331 -11.97 -11.66 -5.70
CA PRO A 331 -10.90 -11.86 -4.73
C PRO A 331 -9.71 -12.66 -5.27
N SER A 332 -9.91 -13.61 -6.20
CA SER A 332 -8.79 -14.22 -6.91
C SER A 332 -8.00 -13.19 -7.70
N TYR A 333 -8.68 -12.21 -8.31
CA TYR A 333 -8.02 -11.11 -8.99
C TYR A 333 -7.25 -10.20 -8.01
N MET A 334 -7.81 -9.84 -6.86
CA MET A 334 -7.12 -9.04 -5.83
C MET A 334 -5.84 -9.74 -5.34
N VAL A 335 -5.94 -11.01 -4.96
CA VAL A 335 -4.79 -11.77 -4.46
C VAL A 335 -3.73 -11.96 -5.57
N ALA A 336 -4.15 -12.24 -6.80
CA ALA A 336 -3.21 -12.32 -7.93
C ALA A 336 -2.52 -10.97 -8.20
N MET A 337 -3.24 -9.84 -8.10
CA MET A 337 -2.65 -8.51 -8.23
C MET A 337 -1.58 -8.26 -7.15
N GLY A 338 -1.83 -8.68 -5.91
CA GLY A 338 -0.83 -8.62 -4.83
C GLY A 338 0.43 -9.41 -5.15
N TRP A 339 0.28 -10.67 -5.56
CA TRP A 339 1.42 -11.53 -5.96
C TRP A 339 2.23 -10.97 -7.13
N HIS A 340 1.56 -10.28 -8.06
CA HIS A 340 2.18 -9.72 -9.25
C HIS A 340 2.31 -8.19 -9.20
N TYR A 341 2.34 -7.59 -8.00
CA TYR A 341 2.35 -6.13 -7.82
C TYR A 341 3.43 -5.46 -8.66
N ALA A 342 4.68 -5.91 -8.56
CA ALA A 342 5.81 -5.30 -9.30
C ALA A 342 5.62 -5.31 -10.84
N GLN A 343 4.87 -6.27 -11.38
CA GLN A 343 4.59 -6.33 -12.83
C GLN A 343 3.43 -5.40 -13.24
N PHE A 344 2.44 -5.24 -12.34
CA PHE A 344 1.19 -4.52 -12.59
C PHE A 344 1.03 -3.30 -11.68
N GLU A 345 2.14 -2.69 -11.25
CA GLU A 345 2.13 -1.59 -10.28
C GLU A 345 1.23 -0.42 -10.72
N PRO A 346 1.31 0.08 -11.97
CA PRO A 346 0.38 1.10 -12.45
C PRO A 346 -1.09 0.65 -12.36
N GLU A 347 -1.42 -0.56 -12.81
CA GLU A 347 -2.79 -1.08 -12.72
C GLU A 347 -3.24 -1.26 -11.26
N CYS A 348 -2.32 -1.61 -10.36
CA CYS A 348 -2.61 -1.77 -8.94
C CYS A 348 -2.92 -0.41 -8.27
N LEU A 349 -2.15 0.64 -8.58
CA LEU A 349 -2.47 2.01 -8.14
C LEU A 349 -3.88 2.44 -8.55
N GLY A 350 -4.27 2.13 -9.79
CA GLY A 350 -5.61 2.39 -10.29
C GLY A 350 -6.69 1.58 -9.58
N LEU A 351 -6.46 0.27 -9.43
CA LEU A 351 -7.37 -0.65 -8.73
C LEU A 351 -7.58 -0.21 -7.28
N ASN A 352 -6.49 0.15 -6.58
CA ASN A 352 -6.50 0.70 -5.23
C ASN A 352 -7.41 1.92 -5.16
N LEU A 353 -7.17 2.92 -6.01
CA LEU A 353 -8.02 4.12 -6.06
C LEU A 353 -9.50 3.78 -6.28
N ALA A 354 -9.81 2.80 -7.15
CA ALA A 354 -11.20 2.40 -7.38
C ALA A 354 -11.84 1.75 -6.16
N ILE A 355 -11.09 0.94 -5.40
CA ILE A 355 -11.55 0.32 -4.15
C ILE A 355 -11.82 1.41 -3.10
N GLU A 356 -10.87 2.32 -2.87
CA GLU A 356 -11.05 3.39 -1.88
C GLU A 356 -12.22 4.33 -2.22
N LEU A 357 -12.40 4.66 -3.50
CA LEU A 357 -13.55 5.46 -3.91
C LEU A 357 -14.87 4.71 -3.83
N SER A 358 -14.86 3.37 -3.79
CA SER A 358 -16.09 2.58 -3.67
C SER A 358 -16.69 2.65 -2.26
N GLY A 359 -15.88 2.93 -1.24
CA GLY A 359 -16.29 3.20 0.14
C GLY A 359 -17.05 4.52 0.34
N LEU A 360 -17.00 5.41 -0.64
CA LEU A 360 -17.51 6.76 -0.52
C LEU A 360 -19.02 6.88 -0.80
N GLY A 361 -19.71 7.63 0.06
CA GLY A 361 -20.97 8.30 -0.27
C GLY A 361 -22.27 7.62 0.17
N SER A 362 -23.36 8.06 -0.42
CA SER A 362 -24.74 7.73 0.02
C SER A 362 -25.08 6.24 -0.11
N GLY A 363 -24.34 5.48 -0.93
CA GLY A 363 -24.48 4.03 -1.08
C GLY A 363 -24.17 3.29 0.23
N TYR A 364 -23.01 3.58 0.83
CA TYR A 364 -22.61 2.99 2.11
C TYR A 364 -23.55 3.42 3.25
N GLN A 365 -23.98 4.69 3.27
CA GLN A 365 -24.98 5.15 4.25
C GLN A 365 -26.31 4.37 4.16
N ARG A 366 -26.77 4.03 2.95
CA ARG A 366 -27.95 3.18 2.76
C ARG A 366 -27.71 1.74 3.20
N VAL A 367 -26.53 1.18 2.93
CA VAL A 367 -26.14 -0.16 3.40
C VAL A 367 -26.14 -0.19 4.93
N ILE A 368 -25.50 0.78 5.58
CA ILE A 368 -25.48 0.93 7.05
C ILE A 368 -26.90 1.04 7.61
N ALA A 369 -27.76 1.88 7.02
CA ALA A 369 -29.15 2.02 7.45
C ALA A 369 -29.94 0.70 7.29
N SER A 370 -29.75 -0.02 6.19
CA SER A 370 -30.40 -1.30 5.91
C SER A 370 -29.92 -2.42 6.85
N LEU A 371 -28.62 -2.49 7.15
CA LEU A 371 -28.05 -3.41 8.13
C LEU A 371 -28.62 -3.15 9.53
N ARG A 372 -28.65 -1.90 9.98
CA ARG A 372 -29.25 -1.50 11.26
C ARG A 372 -30.71 -1.89 11.35
N LYS A 373 -31.50 -1.65 10.30
CA LYS A 373 -32.92 -2.04 10.24
C LYS A 373 -33.10 -3.55 10.33
N ALA A 374 -32.16 -4.33 9.79
CA ALA A 374 -32.14 -5.79 9.90
C ALA A 374 -31.56 -6.30 11.25
N GLY A 375 -31.21 -5.40 12.17
CA GLY A 375 -30.59 -5.72 13.46
C GLY A 375 -29.16 -6.27 13.34
N ILE A 376 -28.45 -5.91 12.26
CA ILE A 376 -27.09 -6.38 11.96
C ILE A 376 -26.11 -5.25 12.27
N ASP A 377 -25.01 -5.59 12.93
CA ASP A 377 -23.93 -4.65 13.24
C ASP A 377 -23.28 -4.12 11.93
N PRO A 378 -23.36 -2.81 11.65
CA PRO A 378 -22.82 -2.22 10.45
C PRO A 378 -21.33 -1.86 10.55
N LEU A 379 -20.63 -2.19 11.65
CA LEU A 379 -19.27 -1.73 11.94
C LEU A 379 -18.30 -1.84 10.75
N ILE A 380 -18.30 -2.95 10.02
CA ILE A 380 -17.43 -3.13 8.84
C ILE A 380 -17.67 -2.06 7.77
N ALA A 381 -18.93 -1.66 7.56
CA ALA A 381 -19.29 -0.63 6.58
C ALA A 381 -19.05 0.79 7.12
N GLU A 382 -19.15 0.99 8.43
CA GLU A 382 -18.87 2.28 9.07
C GLU A 382 -17.39 2.63 9.06
N LEU A 383 -16.52 1.62 9.23
CA LEU A 383 -15.08 1.79 9.14
C LEU A 383 -14.68 2.35 7.77
N HIS A 384 -15.05 1.68 6.67
CA HIS A 384 -14.77 2.11 5.30
C HIS A 384 -15.33 3.51 5.00
N LEU A 385 -16.55 3.83 5.45
CA LEU A 385 -17.10 5.17 5.27
C LEU A 385 -16.23 6.27 5.94
N SER A 386 -15.56 5.94 7.05
CA SER A 386 -14.73 6.88 7.80
C SER A 386 -13.28 6.94 7.31
N ILE A 387 -12.66 5.80 7.03
CA ILE A 387 -11.23 5.70 6.69
C ILE A 387 -10.98 5.96 5.20
N ASP A 388 -11.96 5.78 4.31
CA ASP A 388 -11.76 5.94 2.86
C ASP A 388 -11.95 7.41 2.39
N ASN A 389 -12.07 8.37 3.31
CA ASN A 389 -12.43 9.75 3.00
C ASN A 389 -11.39 10.49 2.12
N LEU A 390 -11.84 11.51 1.38
CA LEU A 390 -10.99 12.32 0.49
C LEU A 390 -10.06 13.33 1.20
N ALA A 391 -10.26 13.60 2.49
CA ALA A 391 -9.51 14.64 3.20
C ALA A 391 -8.16 14.10 3.70
N SER A 392 -8.19 13.00 4.45
CA SER A 392 -7.00 12.37 5.05
C SER A 392 -7.06 10.84 5.02
N GLY A 393 -8.10 10.29 4.40
CA GLY A 393 -8.36 8.86 4.32
C GLY A 393 -7.60 8.14 3.20
N HIS A 394 -7.92 6.87 3.00
CA HIS A 394 -7.28 6.02 2.01
C HIS A 394 -7.44 6.54 0.58
N ALA A 395 -8.58 7.16 0.22
CA ALA A 395 -8.73 7.77 -1.09
C ALA A 395 -7.76 8.94 -1.32
N ARG A 396 -7.43 9.71 -0.28
CA ARG A 396 -6.39 10.75 -0.36
C ARG A 396 -5.00 10.13 -0.53
N ARG A 397 -4.67 9.10 0.25
CA ARG A 397 -3.39 8.37 0.13
C ARG A 397 -3.22 7.71 -1.23
N ALA A 398 -4.28 7.11 -1.77
CA ALA A 398 -4.31 6.51 -3.10
C ALA A 398 -4.03 7.55 -4.19
N ARG A 399 -4.63 8.75 -4.07
CA ARG A 399 -4.32 9.89 -4.94
C ARG A 399 -2.86 10.29 -4.83
N ASP A 400 -2.35 10.48 -3.62
CA ASP A 400 -0.98 10.95 -3.41
C ASP A 400 0.04 9.91 -3.90
N ALA A 401 -0.22 8.62 -3.73
CA ALA A 401 0.57 7.53 -4.33
C ALA A 401 0.62 7.64 -5.86
N ILE A 402 -0.51 7.87 -6.53
CA ILE A 402 -0.56 8.06 -7.99
C ILE A 402 0.24 9.28 -8.43
N VAL A 403 0.12 10.40 -7.73
CA VAL A 403 0.85 11.64 -8.06
C VAL A 403 2.35 11.44 -7.91
N LEU A 404 2.80 10.91 -6.77
CA LEU A 404 4.22 10.61 -6.51
C LEU A 404 4.80 9.64 -7.55
N PHE A 405 4.04 8.60 -7.92
CA PHE A 405 4.44 7.64 -8.95
C PHE A 405 4.59 8.33 -10.32
N LEU A 406 3.58 9.09 -10.75
CA LEU A 406 3.58 9.74 -12.08
C LEU A 406 4.58 10.91 -12.19
N GLU A 407 4.90 11.58 -11.09
CA GLU A 407 5.99 12.55 -11.02
C GLU A 407 7.34 11.87 -11.20
N ASN A 408 7.55 10.73 -10.54
CA ASN A 408 8.77 9.95 -10.73
C ASN A 408 8.90 9.46 -12.18
N ILE A 409 7.83 8.89 -12.76
CA ILE A 409 7.83 8.45 -14.16
C ILE A 409 8.08 9.62 -15.12
N ALA A 410 7.50 10.80 -14.88
CA ALA A 410 7.78 11.97 -15.71
C ALA A 410 9.25 12.39 -15.65
N ARG A 411 9.89 12.28 -14.48
CA ARG A 411 11.31 12.58 -14.29
C ARG A 411 12.22 11.53 -14.94
N THR A 412 11.87 10.25 -14.90
CA THR A 412 12.74 9.16 -15.37
C THR A 412 12.49 8.75 -16.82
N GLU A 413 11.25 8.85 -17.31
CA GLU A 413 10.80 8.38 -18.63
C GLU A 413 10.18 9.50 -19.49
N GLY A 414 10.06 10.72 -18.96
CA GLY A 414 9.50 11.86 -19.67
C GLY A 414 7.97 11.84 -19.81
N PRO A 415 7.40 12.81 -20.55
CA PRO A 415 5.94 12.97 -20.71
C PRO A 415 5.26 11.75 -21.35
N ASP A 416 5.91 11.10 -22.31
CA ASP A 416 5.37 9.90 -22.97
C ASP A 416 5.29 8.70 -22.02
N GLY A 417 6.29 8.53 -21.14
CA GLY A 417 6.27 7.55 -20.07
C GLY A 417 5.13 7.80 -19.10
N GLN A 418 4.97 9.05 -18.64
CA GLN A 418 3.88 9.45 -17.74
C GLN A 418 2.51 9.16 -18.35
N LYS A 419 2.32 9.47 -19.64
CA LYS A 419 1.07 9.18 -20.35
C LYS A 419 0.75 7.69 -20.39
N LYS A 420 1.73 6.84 -20.76
CA LYS A 420 1.55 5.38 -20.78
C LYS A 420 1.26 4.81 -19.40
N ALA A 421 1.96 5.29 -18.38
CA ALA A 421 1.73 4.92 -16.99
C ALA A 421 0.30 5.29 -16.55
N TRP A 422 -0.15 6.51 -16.88
CA TRP A 422 -1.51 6.95 -16.59
C TRP A 422 -2.58 6.11 -17.30
N GLU A 423 -2.36 5.73 -18.56
CA GLU A 423 -3.29 4.83 -19.28
C GLU A 423 -3.45 3.48 -18.56
N ARG A 424 -2.35 2.93 -18.02
CA ARG A 424 -2.37 1.69 -17.21
C ARG A 424 -3.07 1.90 -15.87
N ILE A 425 -2.81 3.02 -15.17
CA ILE A 425 -3.52 3.38 -13.93
C ILE A 425 -5.02 3.47 -14.18
N HIS A 426 -5.44 4.19 -15.23
CA HIS A 426 -6.84 4.30 -15.58
C HIS A 426 -7.46 2.94 -15.97
N GLN A 427 -6.70 2.07 -16.63
CA GLN A 427 -7.15 0.71 -16.92
C GLN A 427 -7.33 -0.12 -15.64
N GLY A 428 -6.43 0.01 -14.67
CA GLY A 428 -6.55 -0.59 -13.34
C GLY A 428 -7.78 -0.09 -12.59
N TYR A 429 -8.03 1.23 -12.62
CA TYR A 429 -9.22 1.82 -12.02
C TYR A 429 -10.52 1.23 -12.59
N LEU A 430 -10.60 1.05 -13.91
CA LEU A 430 -11.78 0.46 -14.54
C LEU A 430 -11.89 -1.06 -14.35
N SER A 431 -10.78 -1.74 -14.05
CA SER A 431 -10.77 -3.21 -13.88
C SER A 431 -11.60 -3.65 -12.67
N TYR A 432 -11.73 -2.79 -11.66
CA TYR A 432 -12.57 -2.99 -10.47
C TYR A 432 -14.01 -3.38 -10.84
N ALA A 433 -14.67 -2.59 -11.68
CA ALA A 433 -16.05 -2.85 -12.10
C ALA A 433 -16.17 -4.14 -12.95
N VAL A 434 -15.14 -4.43 -13.76
CA VAL A 434 -15.10 -5.66 -14.58
C VAL A 434 -14.94 -6.91 -13.72
N GLY A 435 -14.09 -6.84 -12.69
CA GLY A 435 -13.87 -7.91 -11.72
C GLY A 435 -15.12 -8.22 -10.90
N LEU A 436 -15.83 -7.18 -10.43
CA LEU A 436 -17.06 -7.32 -9.64
C LEU A 436 -18.29 -7.72 -10.47
N GLY A 437 -18.26 -7.59 -11.80
CA GLY A 437 -19.45 -7.72 -12.63
C GLY A 437 -20.24 -9.02 -12.42
N ARG A 438 -19.56 -10.17 -12.27
CA ARG A 438 -20.24 -11.47 -12.12
C ARG A 438 -20.94 -11.64 -10.77
N ILE A 439 -20.34 -11.16 -9.69
CA ILE A 439 -20.98 -11.19 -8.36
C ILE A 439 -22.10 -10.14 -8.28
N GLY A 440 -21.92 -8.98 -8.89
CA GLY A 440 -22.97 -7.95 -8.99
C GLY A 440 -24.22 -8.46 -9.71
N ILE A 441 -24.05 -9.16 -10.84
CA ILE A 441 -25.16 -9.79 -11.58
C ILE A 441 -25.86 -10.84 -10.71
N LEU A 442 -25.12 -11.67 -9.97
CA LEU A 442 -25.70 -12.68 -9.10
C LEU A 442 -26.59 -12.06 -7.99
N ILE A 443 -26.06 -11.06 -7.29
CA ILE A 443 -26.78 -10.36 -6.22
C ILE A 443 -28.04 -9.68 -6.79
N MET A 444 -27.89 -8.98 -7.92
CA MET A 444 -29.02 -8.33 -8.60
C MET A 444 -30.08 -9.35 -9.04
N ALA A 445 -29.69 -10.46 -9.66
CA ALA A 445 -30.60 -11.51 -10.12
C ALA A 445 -31.40 -12.11 -8.95
N ARG A 446 -30.76 -12.38 -7.80
CA ARG A 446 -31.46 -12.86 -6.60
C ARG A 446 -32.59 -11.92 -6.18
N TYR A 447 -32.30 -10.62 -6.09
CA TYR A 447 -33.26 -9.67 -5.55
C TYR A 447 -34.31 -9.21 -6.56
N LEU A 448 -34.00 -9.24 -7.86
CA LEU A 448 -35.00 -9.10 -8.93
C LEU A 448 -36.02 -10.26 -8.91
N LEU A 449 -35.53 -11.51 -8.86
CA LEU A 449 -36.41 -12.69 -8.87
C LEU A 449 -37.28 -12.80 -7.61
N SER A 450 -36.78 -12.34 -6.45
CA SER A 450 -37.55 -12.34 -5.20
C SER A 450 -38.63 -11.24 -5.11
N GLY A 451 -38.76 -10.37 -6.13
CA GLY A 451 -39.68 -9.23 -6.10
C GLY A 451 -39.29 -8.11 -5.11
N LYS A 452 -38.14 -8.25 -4.43
CA LYS A 452 -37.58 -7.26 -3.50
C LYS A 452 -36.95 -6.07 -4.22
N ILE A 453 -36.72 -6.20 -5.54
CA ILE A 453 -36.41 -5.10 -6.44
C ILE A 453 -37.60 -4.86 -7.37
N LYS A 454 -38.22 -3.67 -7.27
CA LYS A 454 -39.22 -3.21 -8.25
C LYS A 454 -38.56 -2.28 -9.27
N ILE A 455 -38.56 -2.69 -10.53
CA ILE A 455 -38.23 -1.80 -11.66
C ILE A 455 -39.55 -1.13 -12.08
N HIS A 456 -39.77 0.12 -11.69
CA HIS A 456 -40.86 0.92 -12.25
C HIS A 456 -40.43 1.49 -13.61
N LYS A 457 -41.28 1.30 -14.63
CA LYS A 457 -41.08 1.83 -15.99
C LYS A 457 -40.89 3.34 -16.01
#